data_AF-A0AAU9TV88-F1
#
_entry.id   AF-A0AAU9TV88-F1
#
_cell.length_a   1.000
_cell.length_b   1.000
_cell.length_c   1.000
_cell.angle_alpha   90.00
_cell.angle_beta   90.00
_cell.angle_gamma   90.00
#
_symmetry.space_group_name_H-M   'P 1'
#
loop_
_entity.id
_entity.type
_entity.pdbx_description
1 polymer ?
#
loop_
_entity_poly.entity_id
_entity_poly.type
_entity_poly.pdbx_seq_one_letter_code
_entity_poly.pdbx_strand_id
1 'polypeptide(L)'
;MCTEPLQLIPRERWGELKTFAQSYWPRSITILPHLETEERLLKEGIEHGFKVYCPNGNVKHGIVALKVKNNLYEVKILCLHDDTSELEKSLRTTALIDWSKMMKILFAPKNVVDCVKKIINKKNLKIDRCTKARIYLLDKASPLFDVSLAPDLTFELLSLDYVDITNTTWPHKFPGSELYFELLIKAKLGYGLFKAGELVAWSFIKEMGALGHLYTLENHRRKGYGELVLKLISNVLLKEKKYVYAYCMEENTKANNLLEKLGFSNVLNVEWLKLVPC
;
A
#
# COMPACT_ATOMS: atom_id res chain seq x y z
N MET A 1 16.15 -7.76 -32.25
CA MET A 1 16.11 -7.86 -30.77
C MET A 1 14.79 -7.28 -30.31
N CYS A 2 13.94 -8.03 -29.61
CA CYS A 2 12.73 -7.46 -29.01
C CYS A 2 13.15 -6.53 -27.87
N THR A 3 12.81 -5.25 -27.97
CA THR A 3 12.99 -4.29 -26.88
C THR A 3 12.21 -4.77 -25.65
N GLU A 4 12.77 -4.61 -24.45
CA GLU A 4 12.07 -4.92 -23.19
C GLU A 4 10.72 -4.17 -23.15
N PRO A 5 9.59 -4.89 -23.13
CA PRO A 5 8.26 -4.30 -23.30
C PRO A 5 7.77 -3.56 -22.05
N LEU A 6 8.30 -3.82 -20.86
CA LEU A 6 8.05 -3.03 -19.66
C LEU A 6 9.18 -2.01 -19.46
N GLN A 7 8.92 -0.76 -19.84
CA GLN A 7 9.94 0.28 -19.78
C GLN A 7 9.84 1.06 -18.48
N LEU A 8 10.97 1.29 -17.83
CA LEU A 8 11.06 2.09 -16.62
C LEU A 8 10.57 3.51 -16.92
N ILE A 9 9.66 4.01 -16.09
CA ILE A 9 9.21 5.40 -16.15
C ILE A 9 10.16 6.23 -15.27
N PRO A 10 10.99 7.10 -15.89
CA PRO A 10 11.91 7.93 -15.15
C PRO A 10 11.14 8.97 -14.33
N ARG A 11 11.76 9.49 -13.26
CA ARG A 11 11.10 10.33 -12.25
C ARG A 11 10.51 11.61 -12.86
N GLU A 12 11.16 12.16 -13.89
CA GLU A 12 10.73 13.33 -14.64
C GLU A 12 9.36 13.12 -15.31
N ARG A 13 9.01 11.86 -15.61
CA ARG A 13 7.72 11.48 -16.20
C ARG A 13 6.67 11.08 -15.16
N TRP A 14 6.97 11.12 -13.86
CA TRP A 14 5.95 10.81 -12.84
C TRP A 14 4.81 11.84 -12.83
N GLY A 15 5.05 13.08 -13.26
CA GLY A 15 4.00 14.07 -13.48
C GLY A 15 2.95 13.64 -14.51
N GLU A 16 3.37 12.98 -15.59
CA GLU A 16 2.48 12.39 -16.61
C GLU A 16 1.63 11.28 -15.97
N LEU A 17 2.27 10.40 -15.20
CA LEU A 17 1.61 9.28 -14.53
C LEU A 17 0.59 9.76 -13.48
N LYS A 18 0.91 10.78 -12.69
CA LYS A 18 -0.01 11.38 -11.71
C LYS A 18 -1.19 12.06 -12.38
N THR A 19 -0.96 12.82 -13.46
CA THR A 19 -2.03 13.46 -14.24
C THR A 19 -3.00 12.41 -14.78
N PHE A 20 -2.46 11.34 -15.39
CA PHE A 20 -3.28 10.24 -15.88
C PHE A 20 -4.02 9.54 -14.74
N ALA A 21 -3.34 9.22 -13.63
CA ALA A 21 -3.95 8.62 -12.46
C ALA A 21 -5.11 9.47 -11.88
N GLN A 22 -4.97 10.80 -11.84
CA GLN A 22 -5.99 11.71 -11.35
C GLN A 22 -7.29 11.64 -12.17
N SER A 23 -7.21 11.46 -13.49
CA SER A 23 -8.38 11.32 -14.37
C SER A 23 -9.19 10.05 -14.13
N TYR A 24 -8.63 9.07 -13.42
CA TYR A 24 -9.28 7.79 -13.08
C TYR A 24 -9.53 7.66 -11.58
N TRP A 25 -9.54 8.76 -10.82
CA TRP A 25 -9.90 8.70 -9.41
C TRP A 25 -11.35 8.18 -9.23
N PRO A 26 -11.65 7.27 -8.27
CA PRO A 26 -10.77 6.68 -7.26
C PRO A 26 -10.09 5.36 -7.67
N ARG A 27 -10.23 4.88 -8.91
CA ARG A 27 -9.58 3.63 -9.39
C ARG A 27 -8.06 3.65 -9.24
N SER A 28 -7.46 4.84 -9.27
CA SER A 28 -6.02 5.07 -9.12
C SER A 28 -5.53 5.21 -7.67
N ILE A 29 -6.38 4.99 -6.67
CA ILE A 29 -6.09 5.18 -5.24
C ILE A 29 -4.83 4.46 -4.74
N THR A 30 -4.46 3.34 -5.37
CA THR A 30 -3.25 2.64 -4.94
C THR A 30 -1.98 3.29 -5.48
N ILE A 31 -2.00 4.00 -6.61
CA ILE A 31 -0.80 4.51 -7.28
C ILE A 31 -0.58 6.01 -7.08
N LEU A 32 -1.64 6.83 -7.10
CA LEU A 32 -1.48 8.28 -6.99
C LEU A 32 -0.86 8.68 -5.63
N PRO A 33 -1.40 8.27 -4.47
CA PRO A 33 -0.77 8.53 -3.17
C PRO A 33 0.62 7.91 -3.00
N HIS A 34 0.90 6.79 -3.69
CA HIS A 34 2.22 6.16 -3.65
C HIS A 34 3.26 7.05 -4.33
N LEU A 35 2.97 7.58 -5.51
CA LEU A 35 3.86 8.51 -6.21
C LEU A 35 4.10 9.78 -5.38
N GLU A 36 3.04 10.34 -4.77
CA GLU A 36 3.15 11.52 -3.91
C GLU A 36 4.00 11.24 -2.67
N THR A 37 3.81 10.08 -2.03
CA THR A 37 4.60 9.67 -0.87
C THR A 37 6.06 9.47 -1.26
N GLU A 38 6.32 8.81 -2.38
CA GLU A 38 7.68 8.55 -2.84
C GLU A 38 8.42 9.85 -3.23
N GLU A 39 7.75 10.79 -3.91
CA GLU A 39 8.34 12.10 -4.18
C GLU A 39 8.72 12.85 -2.90
N ARG A 40 7.92 12.72 -1.83
CA ARG A 40 8.27 13.29 -0.52
C ARG A 40 9.50 12.60 0.07
N LEU A 41 9.52 11.26 0.08
CA LEU A 41 10.65 10.48 0.60
C LEU A 41 11.95 10.83 -0.11
N LEU A 42 11.92 10.93 -1.44
CA LEU A 42 13.08 11.30 -2.25
C LEU A 42 13.59 12.72 -1.92
N LYS A 43 12.69 13.69 -1.68
CA LYS A 43 13.08 15.05 -1.24
C LYS A 43 13.74 15.05 0.14
N GLU A 44 13.38 14.09 0.99
CA GLU A 44 13.98 13.88 2.31
C GLU A 44 15.25 13.01 2.26
N GLY A 45 15.71 12.62 1.06
CA GLY A 45 16.89 11.77 0.89
C GLY A 45 16.65 10.29 1.22
N ILE A 46 15.39 9.86 1.32
CA ILE A 46 15.01 8.50 1.64
C ILE A 46 14.66 7.78 0.34
N GLU A 47 15.49 6.80 -0.03
CA GLU A 47 15.26 5.94 -1.18
C GLU A 47 15.13 4.49 -0.74
N HIS A 48 14.11 3.80 -1.25
CA HIS A 48 13.80 2.42 -0.87
C HIS A 48 13.60 1.49 -2.08
N GLY A 49 14.03 1.95 -3.26
CA GLY A 49 14.07 1.18 -4.50
C GLY A 49 12.74 1.06 -5.23
N PHE A 50 11.79 1.98 -5.02
CA PHE A 50 10.53 1.98 -5.78
C PHE A 50 10.79 2.29 -7.26
N LYS A 51 10.33 1.39 -8.13
CA LYS A 51 10.42 1.52 -9.58
C LYS A 51 9.07 1.26 -10.21
N VAL A 52 8.73 2.07 -11.21
CA VAL A 52 7.48 1.95 -11.98
C VAL A 52 7.81 1.70 -13.43
N TYR A 53 7.19 0.71 -14.02
CA TYR A 53 7.32 0.34 -15.42
C TYR A 53 5.96 0.42 -16.10
N CYS A 54 5.94 0.83 -17.36
CA CYS A 54 4.72 0.82 -18.17
C CYS A 54 4.96 0.08 -19.50
N PRO A 55 3.95 -0.61 -20.04
CA PRO A 55 4.01 -1.23 -21.36
C PRO A 55 4.41 -0.21 -22.44
N ASN A 56 5.50 -0.50 -23.15
CA ASN A 56 6.07 0.34 -24.20
C ASN A 56 6.35 1.79 -23.74
N GLY A 57 6.57 2.00 -22.45
CA GLY A 57 6.81 3.33 -21.87
C GLY A 57 5.59 4.25 -21.87
N ASN A 58 4.40 3.74 -22.17
CA ASN A 58 3.15 4.51 -22.21
C ASN A 58 2.36 4.34 -20.91
N VAL A 59 2.19 5.41 -20.15
CA VAL A 59 1.49 5.40 -18.85
C VAL A 59 0.04 4.92 -18.93
N LYS A 60 -0.57 5.00 -20.12
CA LYS A 60 -1.95 4.57 -20.36
C LYS A 60 -2.08 3.05 -20.43
N HIS A 61 -1.04 2.34 -20.86
CA HIS A 61 -1.15 0.91 -21.14
C HIS A 61 -1.09 0.02 -19.91
N GLY A 62 -0.75 0.56 -18.75
CA GLY A 62 -0.66 -0.19 -17.49
C GLY A 62 0.56 0.22 -16.69
N ILE A 63 0.57 -0.18 -15.42
CA ILE A 63 1.55 0.20 -14.43
C ILE A 63 1.99 -1.08 -13.71
N VAL A 64 3.29 -1.33 -13.70
CA VAL A 64 3.90 -2.47 -13.02
C VAL A 64 4.98 -1.93 -12.10
N ALA A 65 4.84 -2.19 -10.79
CA ALA A 65 5.90 -1.96 -9.83
C ALA A 65 6.37 -3.30 -9.28
N LEU A 66 7.69 -3.50 -9.22
CA LEU A 66 8.31 -4.76 -8.84
C LEU A 66 9.28 -4.52 -7.69
N LYS A 67 9.16 -5.34 -6.64
CA LYS A 67 10.13 -5.45 -5.56
C LYS A 67 10.49 -6.92 -5.39
N VAL A 68 11.79 -7.22 -5.43
CA VAL A 68 12.30 -8.57 -5.22
C VAL A 68 12.79 -8.67 -3.77
N LYS A 69 12.23 -9.60 -3.01
CA LYS A 69 12.63 -9.91 -1.63
C LYS A 69 13.09 -11.38 -1.58
N ASN A 70 14.40 -11.61 -1.59
CA ASN A 70 14.99 -12.95 -1.73
C ASN A 70 14.42 -13.67 -2.98
N ASN A 71 13.71 -14.79 -2.79
CA ASN A 71 13.08 -15.58 -3.86
C ASN A 71 11.60 -15.24 -4.12
N LEU A 72 11.07 -14.19 -3.49
CA LEU A 72 9.68 -13.76 -3.64
C LEU A 72 9.61 -12.43 -4.41
N TYR A 73 8.83 -12.45 -5.49
CA TYR A 73 8.49 -11.25 -6.26
C TYR A 73 7.23 -10.63 -5.65
N GLU A 74 7.33 -9.43 -5.10
CA GLU A 74 6.16 -8.60 -4.80
C GLU A 74 5.93 -7.68 -5.98
N VAL A 75 4.81 -7.91 -6.68
CA VAL A 75 4.46 -7.19 -7.89
C VAL A 75 3.15 -6.47 -7.65
N LYS A 76 3.11 -5.20 -8.02
CA LYS A 76 1.87 -4.46 -8.11
C LYS A 76 1.58 -4.20 -9.59
N ILE A 77 0.43 -4.67 -10.04
CA ILE A 77 -0.02 -4.53 -11.43
C ILE A 77 -1.32 -3.74 -11.41
N LEU A 78 -1.40 -2.69 -12.21
CA LEU A 78 -2.57 -1.83 -12.34
C LEU A 78 -2.81 -1.50 -13.81
N CYS A 79 -4.08 -1.49 -14.20
CA CYS A 79 -4.51 -0.92 -15.48
C CYS A 79 -5.76 -0.07 -15.20
N LEU A 80 -5.66 1.23 -15.49
CA LEU A 80 -6.72 2.19 -15.22
C LEU A 80 -7.82 2.17 -16.30
N HIS A 81 -7.48 1.69 -17.50
CA HIS A 81 -8.46 1.31 -18.51
C HIS A 81 -8.97 -0.11 -18.27
N ASP A 82 -10.16 -0.41 -18.82
CA ASP A 82 -10.69 -1.77 -18.82
C ASP A 82 -10.00 -2.66 -19.85
N ASP A 83 -9.56 -2.07 -20.97
CA ASP A 83 -8.72 -2.79 -21.93
C ASP A 83 -7.32 -3.01 -21.36
N THR A 84 -6.96 -4.29 -21.23
CA THR A 84 -5.69 -4.76 -20.69
C THR A 84 -4.79 -5.38 -21.76
N SER A 85 -5.10 -5.22 -23.04
CA SER A 85 -4.41 -5.93 -24.14
C SER A 85 -2.91 -5.64 -24.20
N GLU A 86 -2.51 -4.36 -24.12
CA GLU A 86 -1.09 -3.98 -24.12
C GLU A 86 -0.38 -4.42 -22.83
N LEU A 87 -1.04 -4.33 -21.68
CA LEU A 87 -0.52 -4.85 -20.41
C LEU A 87 -0.27 -6.36 -20.50
N GLU A 88 -1.25 -7.11 -20.99
CA GLU A 88 -1.17 -8.56 -21.15
C GLU A 88 -0.01 -8.94 -22.08
N LYS A 89 0.10 -8.28 -23.24
CA LYS A 89 1.18 -8.49 -24.19
C LYS A 89 2.55 -8.26 -23.56
N SER A 90 2.75 -7.14 -22.86
CA SER A 90 4.03 -6.84 -22.21
C SER A 90 4.36 -7.79 -21.06
N LEU A 91 3.39 -8.14 -20.21
CA LEU A 91 3.60 -9.08 -19.11
C LEU A 91 3.96 -10.50 -19.60
N ARG A 92 3.48 -10.91 -20.78
CA ARG A 92 3.80 -12.22 -21.37
C ARG A 92 5.25 -12.34 -21.82
N THR A 93 5.83 -11.25 -22.32
CA THR A 93 7.11 -11.22 -23.04
C THR A 93 8.22 -10.46 -22.30
N THR A 94 7.93 -9.77 -21.20
CA THR A 94 8.94 -9.09 -20.37
C THR A 94 9.96 -10.08 -19.81
N ALA A 95 11.23 -9.64 -19.75
CA ALA A 95 12.30 -10.34 -19.06
C ALA A 95 12.46 -9.88 -17.60
N LEU A 96 11.78 -8.79 -17.19
CA LEU A 96 11.86 -8.26 -15.82
C LEU A 96 11.16 -9.15 -14.79
N ILE A 97 10.14 -9.90 -15.23
CA ILE A 97 9.37 -10.80 -14.37
C ILE A 97 9.71 -12.23 -14.74
N ASP A 98 10.44 -12.89 -13.86
CA ASP A 98 10.64 -14.32 -13.93
C ASP A 98 9.43 -15.04 -13.33
N TRP A 99 8.52 -15.46 -14.22
CA TRP A 99 7.28 -16.18 -13.87
C TRP A 99 7.53 -17.59 -13.29
N SER A 100 8.76 -18.10 -13.35
CA SER A 100 9.16 -19.36 -12.71
C SER A 100 9.49 -19.20 -11.22
N LYS A 101 9.38 -17.99 -10.67
CA LYS A 101 9.55 -17.72 -9.24
C LYS A 101 8.23 -17.51 -8.53
N MET A 102 8.24 -17.71 -7.22
CA MET A 102 7.09 -17.40 -6.38
C MET A 102 6.80 -15.89 -6.44
N MET A 103 5.53 -15.54 -6.58
CA MET A 103 5.10 -14.16 -6.74
C MET A 103 3.86 -13.84 -5.91
N LYS A 104 3.82 -12.63 -5.34
CA LYS A 104 2.63 -12.03 -4.77
C LYS A 104 2.24 -10.83 -5.63
N ILE A 105 1.09 -10.90 -6.28
CA ILE A 105 0.48 -9.77 -6.97
C ILE A 105 -0.42 -9.06 -5.97
N LEU A 106 -0.13 -7.79 -5.69
CA LEU A 106 -0.81 -6.98 -4.68
C LEU A 106 -1.79 -6.00 -5.33
N PHE A 107 -2.93 -5.78 -4.68
CA PHE A 107 -3.95 -4.80 -5.07
C PHE A 107 -4.50 -4.95 -6.49
N ALA A 108 -4.61 -6.16 -7.02
CA ALA A 108 -5.11 -6.37 -8.39
C ALA A 108 -6.61 -6.08 -8.46
N PRO A 109 -7.07 -5.05 -9.21
CA PRO A 109 -8.49 -4.89 -9.52
C PRO A 109 -8.95 -5.98 -10.50
N LYS A 110 -10.27 -6.15 -10.65
CA LYS A 110 -10.87 -7.22 -11.46
C LYS A 110 -10.29 -7.35 -12.87
N ASN A 111 -10.16 -6.25 -13.62
CA ASN A 111 -9.60 -6.28 -14.98
C ASN A 111 -8.15 -6.80 -15.00
N VAL A 112 -7.36 -6.48 -13.98
CA VAL A 112 -5.99 -6.99 -13.82
C VAL A 112 -6.00 -8.46 -13.42
N VAL A 113 -6.90 -8.88 -12.51
CA VAL A 113 -7.05 -10.30 -12.15
C VAL A 113 -7.38 -11.14 -13.39
N ASP A 114 -8.32 -10.68 -14.22
CA ASP A 114 -8.71 -11.36 -15.44
C ASP A 114 -7.54 -11.43 -16.45
N CYS A 115 -6.77 -10.34 -16.60
CA CYS A 115 -5.55 -10.31 -17.40
C CYS A 115 -4.50 -11.31 -16.90
N VAL A 116 -4.21 -11.31 -15.59
CA VAL A 116 -3.23 -12.19 -14.97
C VAL A 116 -3.64 -13.66 -15.09
N LYS A 117 -4.94 -13.99 -14.97
CA LYS A 117 -5.44 -15.37 -15.18
C LYS A 117 -5.13 -15.91 -16.57
N LYS A 118 -5.19 -15.07 -17.62
CA LYS A 118 -4.80 -15.48 -18.97
C LYS A 118 -3.30 -15.77 -19.10
N ILE A 119 -2.46 -15.10 -18.31
CA ILE A 119 -1.02 -15.34 -18.26
C ILE A 119 -0.74 -16.65 -17.52
N ILE A 120 -1.38 -16.84 -16.36
CA ILE A 120 -1.31 -18.07 -15.56
C ILE A 120 -1.65 -19.29 -16.39
N ASN A 121 -2.77 -19.27 -17.12
CA ASN A 121 -3.19 -20.38 -17.98
C ASN A 121 -2.17 -20.68 -19.10
N LYS A 122 -1.60 -19.64 -19.72
CA LYS A 122 -0.64 -19.83 -20.82
C LYS A 122 0.72 -20.32 -20.35
N LYS A 123 1.16 -19.88 -19.16
CA LYS A 123 2.46 -20.23 -18.57
C LYS A 123 2.38 -21.45 -17.65
N ASN A 124 1.21 -22.10 -17.56
CA ASN A 124 0.94 -23.23 -16.67
C ASN A 124 1.38 -22.96 -15.23
N LEU A 125 0.94 -21.83 -14.66
CA LEU A 125 1.22 -21.45 -13.27
C LEU A 125 0.04 -21.83 -12.36
N LYS A 126 0.28 -21.91 -11.05
CA LYS A 126 -0.79 -22.17 -10.06
C LYS A 126 -1.03 -20.96 -9.15
N ILE A 127 -2.30 -20.66 -8.90
CA ILE A 127 -2.71 -19.76 -7.82
C ILE A 127 -2.74 -20.59 -6.53
N ASP A 128 -1.78 -20.35 -5.65
CA ASP A 128 -1.71 -20.98 -4.32
C ASP A 128 -2.73 -20.37 -3.36
N ARG A 129 -2.90 -19.04 -3.43
CA ARG A 129 -3.85 -18.31 -2.59
C ARG A 129 -4.38 -17.09 -3.33
N CYS A 130 -5.68 -16.84 -3.21
CA CYS A 130 -6.30 -15.55 -3.51
C CYS A 130 -6.92 -15.00 -2.23
N THR A 131 -6.68 -13.73 -1.93
CA THR A 131 -7.28 -13.04 -0.78
C THR A 131 -7.92 -11.75 -1.25
N LYS A 132 -9.17 -11.54 -0.87
CA LYS A 132 -9.93 -10.34 -1.25
C LYS A 132 -9.71 -9.25 -0.21
N ALA A 133 -9.55 -8.02 -0.69
CA ALA A 133 -9.41 -6.85 0.15
C ALA A 133 -10.26 -5.70 -0.40
N ARG A 134 -10.69 -4.85 0.52
CA ARG A 134 -11.43 -3.62 0.24
C ARG A 134 -10.50 -2.44 0.46
N ILE A 135 -10.58 -1.44 -0.40
CA ILE A 135 -9.86 -0.18 -0.25
C ILE A 135 -10.86 0.88 0.21
N TYR A 136 -10.56 1.44 1.37
CA TYR A 136 -11.36 2.45 2.04
C TYR A 136 -10.71 3.82 1.87
N LEU A 137 -11.51 4.82 1.53
CA LEU A 137 -11.08 6.18 1.27
C LEU A 137 -11.85 7.16 2.15
N LEU A 138 -11.13 8.12 2.70
CA LEU A 138 -11.64 9.40 3.17
C LEU A 138 -11.08 10.49 2.25
N ASP A 139 -11.96 11.35 1.74
CA ASP A 139 -11.56 12.39 0.80
C ASP A 139 -10.67 13.44 1.48
N LYS A 140 -9.76 14.06 0.73
CA LYS A 140 -8.89 15.14 1.25
C LYS A 140 -9.67 16.38 1.72
N ALA A 141 -10.91 16.53 1.27
CA ALA A 141 -11.83 17.58 1.69
C ALA A 141 -12.67 17.19 2.92
N SER A 142 -12.57 15.95 3.42
CA SER A 142 -13.29 15.54 4.62
C SER A 142 -12.91 16.39 5.83
N PRO A 143 -13.87 16.67 6.73
CA PRO A 143 -13.58 17.41 7.95
C PRO A 143 -12.59 16.65 8.83
N LEU A 144 -11.82 17.38 9.63
CA LEU A 144 -10.99 16.77 10.66
C LEU A 144 -11.89 16.05 11.66
N PHE A 145 -11.43 14.91 12.15
CA PHE A 145 -12.05 14.26 13.29
C PHE A 145 -11.93 15.15 14.51
N ASP A 146 -13.04 15.37 15.20
CA ASP A 146 -13.05 16.02 16.51
C ASP A 146 -12.47 15.04 17.54
N VAL A 147 -11.25 15.35 18.00
CA VAL A 147 -10.49 14.52 18.92
C VAL A 147 -9.84 15.39 19.98
N SER A 148 -10.14 15.08 21.25
CA SER A 148 -9.42 15.59 22.40
C SER A 148 -8.69 14.44 23.09
N LEU A 149 -7.42 14.69 23.44
CA LEU A 149 -6.64 13.73 24.22
C LEU A 149 -6.92 13.95 25.70
N ALA A 150 -7.07 12.86 26.45
CA ALA A 150 -7.05 12.93 27.90
C ALA A 150 -5.69 13.48 28.37
N PRO A 151 -5.59 14.13 29.54
CA PRO A 151 -4.35 14.75 30.00
C PRO A 151 -3.15 13.80 30.11
N ASP A 152 -3.41 12.51 30.31
CA ASP A 152 -2.39 11.46 30.40
C ASP A 152 -2.03 10.83 29.05
N LEU A 153 -2.66 11.27 27.95
CA LEU A 153 -2.40 10.77 26.60
C LEU A 153 -1.62 11.77 25.75
N THR A 154 -0.61 11.28 25.04
CA THR A 154 0.08 12.04 23.99
C THR A 154 0.09 11.29 22.67
N PHE A 155 0.17 12.03 21.55
CA PHE A 155 0.21 11.47 20.20
C PHE A 155 1.39 12.07 19.43
N GLU A 156 2.37 11.24 19.12
CA GLU A 156 3.69 11.68 18.69
C GLU A 156 4.27 10.74 17.61
N LEU A 157 5.31 11.20 16.92
CA LEU A 157 6.09 10.33 16.04
C LEU A 157 6.80 9.26 16.86
N LEU A 158 6.86 8.04 16.33
CA LEU A 158 7.66 6.97 16.93
C LEU A 158 9.16 7.27 16.74
N SER A 159 9.96 6.99 17.76
CA SER A 159 11.43 6.90 17.66
C SER A 159 11.89 5.50 17.26
N LEU A 160 13.17 5.35 16.95
CA LEU A 160 13.78 4.07 16.59
C LEU A 160 13.71 3.02 17.72
N ASP A 161 13.51 3.45 18.97
CA ASP A 161 13.37 2.55 20.12
C ASP A 161 12.14 1.64 20.01
N TYR A 162 11.15 2.02 19.18
CA TYR A 162 9.93 1.25 18.97
C TYR A 162 9.98 0.31 17.75
N VAL A 163 11.12 0.19 17.06
CA VAL A 163 11.28 -0.75 15.93
C VAL A 163 11.01 -2.19 16.38
N ASP A 164 11.57 -2.60 17.52
CA ASP A 164 11.42 -3.99 17.98
C ASP A 164 9.97 -4.34 18.29
N ILE A 165 9.26 -3.53 19.09
CA ILE A 165 7.88 -3.83 19.47
C ILE A 165 6.92 -3.78 18.28
N THR A 166 7.12 -2.85 17.34
CA THR A 166 6.29 -2.74 16.13
C THR A 166 6.52 -3.92 15.17
N ASN A 167 7.76 -4.40 15.06
CA ASN A 167 8.11 -5.57 14.26
C ASN A 167 7.64 -6.88 14.90
N THR A 168 7.91 -7.09 16.18
CA THR A 168 7.66 -8.36 16.87
C THR A 168 6.17 -8.70 17.00
N THR A 169 5.32 -7.68 17.08
CA THR A 169 3.85 -7.78 17.11
C THR A 169 3.22 -7.87 15.73
N TRP A 170 3.97 -7.64 14.65
CA TRP A 170 3.46 -7.78 13.29
C TRP A 170 3.32 -9.27 12.92
N PRO A 171 2.10 -9.78 12.64
CA PRO A 171 1.89 -11.21 12.36
C PRO A 171 2.55 -11.69 11.06
N HIS A 172 3.08 -10.78 10.24
CA HIS A 172 3.75 -11.09 8.98
C HIS A 172 5.25 -10.80 9.02
N LYS A 173 5.84 -10.64 10.21
CA LYS A 173 7.29 -10.45 10.38
C LYS A 173 8.09 -11.58 9.71
N PHE A 174 9.26 -11.23 9.22
CA PHE A 174 10.21 -12.14 8.58
C PHE A 174 11.63 -11.65 8.87
N PRO A 175 12.67 -12.49 8.69
CA PRO A 175 14.05 -12.04 8.91
C PRO A 175 14.37 -10.76 8.10
N GLY A 176 14.74 -9.67 8.78
CA GLY A 176 15.00 -8.37 8.16
C GLY A 176 13.79 -7.42 8.09
N SER A 177 12.62 -7.79 8.61
CA SER A 177 11.43 -6.91 8.58
C SER A 177 11.53 -5.72 9.54
N GLU A 178 12.44 -5.75 10.50
CA GLU A 178 12.80 -4.60 11.35
C GLU A 178 13.28 -3.40 10.52
N LEU A 179 14.04 -3.63 9.43
CA LEU A 179 14.52 -2.57 8.53
C LEU A 179 13.36 -1.83 7.85
N TYR A 180 12.21 -2.50 7.68
CA TYR A 180 11.02 -1.86 7.13
C TYR A 180 10.39 -0.89 8.12
N PHE A 181 10.25 -1.26 9.38
CA PHE A 181 9.76 -0.34 10.41
C PHE A 181 10.76 0.79 10.69
N GLU A 182 12.06 0.50 10.66
CA GLU A 182 13.12 1.50 10.74
C GLU A 182 13.01 2.53 9.62
N LEU A 183 12.80 2.09 8.37
CA LEU A 183 12.55 2.96 7.22
C LEU A 183 11.35 3.88 7.45
N LEU A 184 10.21 3.31 7.86
CA LEU A 184 8.99 4.09 8.08
C LEU A 184 9.16 5.12 9.22
N ILE A 185 9.87 4.75 10.29
CA ILE A 185 10.15 5.64 11.41
C ILE A 185 11.08 6.78 10.99
N LYS A 186 12.19 6.47 10.30
CA LYS A 186 13.11 7.49 9.74
C LYS A 186 12.40 8.43 8.77
N ALA A 187 11.43 7.92 8.03
CA ALA A 187 10.57 8.68 7.13
C ALA A 187 9.47 9.51 7.82
N LYS A 188 9.43 9.51 9.15
CA LYS A 188 8.40 10.18 9.97
C LYS A 188 6.98 9.73 9.61
N LEU A 189 6.82 8.44 9.33
CA LEU A 189 5.55 7.84 8.94
C LEU A 189 4.90 6.99 10.05
N GLY A 190 5.59 6.75 11.16
CA GLY A 190 5.08 6.00 12.31
C GLY A 190 4.61 6.92 13.44
N TYR A 191 3.40 6.69 13.94
CA TYR A 191 2.79 7.49 15.00
C TYR A 191 2.33 6.60 16.16
N GLY A 192 2.65 7.02 17.38
CA GLY A 192 2.29 6.35 18.63
C GLY A 192 1.30 7.16 19.46
N LEU A 193 0.43 6.46 20.17
CA LEU A 193 -0.33 6.98 21.29
C LEU A 193 0.33 6.47 22.57
N PHE A 194 0.68 7.41 23.45
CA PHE A 194 1.33 7.14 24.71
C PHE A 194 0.38 7.43 25.86
N LYS A 195 0.43 6.62 26.92
CA LYS A 195 -0.29 6.86 28.17
C LYS A 195 0.71 6.96 29.30
N ALA A 196 0.79 8.12 29.96
CA ALA A 196 1.79 8.40 31.00
C ALA A 196 3.22 8.05 30.55
N GLY A 197 3.54 8.29 29.28
CA GLY A 197 4.84 7.99 28.66
C GLY A 197 4.99 6.58 28.07
N GLU A 198 4.05 5.66 28.32
CA GLU A 198 4.12 4.29 27.78
C GLU A 198 3.38 4.16 26.45
N LEU A 199 4.00 3.55 25.44
CA LEU A 199 3.34 3.29 24.15
C LEU A 199 2.18 2.31 24.33
N VAL A 200 0.94 2.70 23.99
CA VAL A 200 -0.25 1.84 24.16
C VAL A 200 -0.87 1.41 22.82
N ALA A 201 -0.72 2.21 21.77
CA ALA A 201 -1.22 1.93 20.43
C ALA A 201 -0.42 2.71 19.39
N TRP A 202 -0.45 2.27 18.14
CA TRP A 202 0.24 2.96 17.05
C TRP A 202 -0.41 2.66 15.69
N SER A 203 -0.05 3.46 14.70
CA SER A 203 -0.36 3.23 13.29
C SER A 203 0.71 3.88 12.44
N PHE A 204 0.83 3.40 11.21
CA PHE A 204 1.78 3.90 10.23
C PHE A 204 1.06 4.37 8.98
N ILE A 205 1.64 5.38 8.33
CA ILE A 205 1.45 5.62 6.91
C ILE A 205 2.51 4.75 6.20
N LYS A 206 2.11 3.83 5.35
CA LYS A 206 3.07 2.95 4.66
C LYS A 206 3.80 3.71 3.55
N GLU A 207 4.85 3.14 2.98
CA GLU A 207 5.64 3.73 1.89
C GLU A 207 4.80 4.11 0.67
N MET A 208 3.66 3.44 0.46
CA MET A 208 2.69 3.76 -0.59
C MET A 208 1.62 4.79 -0.17
N GLY A 209 1.73 5.39 1.01
CA GLY A 209 0.78 6.37 1.54
C GLY A 209 -0.46 5.80 2.21
N ALA A 210 -0.65 4.47 2.23
CA ALA A 210 -1.81 3.84 2.87
C ALA A 210 -1.63 3.77 4.38
N LEU A 211 -2.68 4.04 5.15
CA LEU A 211 -2.71 3.70 6.57
C LEU A 211 -2.57 2.18 6.77
N GLY A 212 -1.85 1.80 7.81
CA GLY A 212 -1.63 0.40 8.14
C GLY A 212 -0.86 0.21 9.43
N HIS A 213 -0.57 -1.05 9.75
CA HIS A 213 0.12 -1.44 10.98
C HIS A 213 -0.56 -0.89 12.24
N LEU A 214 -1.88 -0.66 12.19
CA LEU A 214 -2.67 -0.26 13.34
C LEU A 214 -2.64 -1.38 14.37
N TYR A 215 -2.19 -1.06 15.58
CA TYR A 215 -2.14 -2.02 16.66
C TYR A 215 -2.40 -1.33 18.00
N THR A 216 -2.94 -2.10 18.93
CA THR A 216 -3.09 -1.71 20.34
C THR A 216 -2.59 -2.86 21.18
N LEU A 217 -1.68 -2.55 22.12
CA LEU A 217 -1.13 -3.52 23.07
C LEU A 217 -2.26 -4.26 23.78
N GLU A 218 -2.04 -5.55 24.06
CA GLU A 218 -3.13 -6.47 24.42
C GLU A 218 -3.88 -6.03 25.69
N ASN A 219 -3.12 -5.62 26.70
CA ASN A 219 -3.59 -5.04 27.97
C ASN A 219 -4.24 -3.64 27.84
N HIS A 220 -4.17 -3.02 26.66
CA HIS A 220 -4.78 -1.73 26.34
C HIS A 220 -5.93 -1.82 25.32
N ARG A 221 -6.30 -3.03 24.86
CA ARG A 221 -7.42 -3.23 23.93
C ARG A 221 -8.77 -2.89 24.57
N ARG A 222 -9.78 -2.66 23.72
CA ARG A 222 -11.17 -2.32 24.10
C ARG A 222 -11.35 -1.00 24.86
N LYS A 223 -10.31 -0.15 24.91
CA LYS A 223 -10.34 1.20 25.52
C LYS A 223 -10.49 2.33 24.49
N GLY A 224 -10.77 2.00 23.22
CA GLY A 224 -10.93 2.98 22.14
C GLY A 224 -9.63 3.49 21.50
N TYR A 225 -8.44 3.09 21.99
CA TYR A 225 -7.16 3.63 21.49
C TYR A 225 -6.87 3.37 20.01
N GLY A 226 -7.24 2.21 19.47
CA GLY A 226 -7.08 1.97 18.02
C GLY A 226 -7.92 2.91 17.16
N GLU A 227 -9.14 3.23 17.58
CA GLU A 227 -9.99 4.23 16.91
C GLU A 227 -9.39 5.64 17.05
N LEU A 228 -8.93 5.99 18.25
CA LEU A 228 -8.32 7.28 18.53
C LEU A 228 -7.07 7.52 17.67
N VAL A 229 -6.14 6.55 17.61
CA VAL A 229 -4.95 6.60 16.76
C VAL A 229 -5.35 6.76 15.29
N LEU A 230 -6.33 6.00 14.82
CA LEU A 230 -6.78 6.05 13.43
C LEU A 230 -7.35 7.44 13.07
N LYS A 231 -8.11 8.08 13.98
CA LYS A 231 -8.57 9.47 13.79
C LYS A 231 -7.41 10.47 13.78
N LEU A 232 -6.48 10.35 14.74
CA LEU A 232 -5.34 11.27 14.87
C LEU A 232 -4.41 11.22 13.66
N ILE A 233 -4.03 10.02 13.21
CA ILE A 233 -3.17 9.87 12.02
C ILE A 233 -3.90 10.28 10.73
N SER A 234 -5.23 10.10 10.66
CA SER A 234 -6.03 10.64 9.55
C SER A 234 -6.01 12.17 9.55
N ASN A 235 -6.12 12.80 10.71
CA ASN A 235 -6.02 14.26 10.84
C ASN A 235 -4.66 14.81 10.41
N VAL A 236 -3.56 14.05 10.58
CA VAL A 236 -2.24 14.44 10.03
C VAL A 236 -2.33 14.61 8.51
N LEU A 237 -2.84 13.61 7.79
CA LEU A 237 -2.97 13.63 6.34
C LEU A 237 -4.00 14.67 5.85
N LEU A 238 -5.14 14.80 6.52
CA LEU A 238 -6.19 15.76 6.16
C LEU A 238 -5.74 17.22 6.33
N LYS A 239 -4.94 17.52 7.36
CA LYS A 239 -4.31 18.84 7.54
C LYS A 239 -3.40 19.21 6.37
N GLU A 240 -2.74 18.20 5.79
CA GLU A 240 -1.91 18.33 4.59
C GLU A 240 -2.71 18.28 3.27
N LYS A 241 -4.05 18.19 3.32
CA LYS A 241 -4.92 18.05 2.15
C LYS A 241 -4.60 16.82 1.29
N LYS A 242 -4.17 15.73 1.93
CA LYS A 242 -3.93 14.43 1.31
C LYS A 242 -5.14 13.52 1.46
N TYR A 243 -5.33 12.62 0.49
CA TYR A 243 -6.29 11.53 0.61
C TYR A 243 -5.87 10.58 1.73
N VAL A 244 -6.82 10.15 2.56
CA VAL A 244 -6.56 9.14 3.59
C VAL A 244 -7.15 7.84 3.11
N TYR A 245 -6.32 6.82 2.97
CA TYR A 245 -6.82 5.52 2.55
C TYR A 245 -6.20 4.38 3.32
N ALA A 246 -6.96 3.32 3.47
CA ALA A 246 -6.54 2.08 4.08
C ALA A 246 -7.04 0.91 3.23
N TYR A 247 -6.47 -0.26 3.45
CA TYR A 247 -7.03 -1.49 2.91
C TYR A 247 -7.24 -2.49 4.02
N CYS A 248 -8.26 -3.31 3.87
CA CYS A 248 -8.63 -4.31 4.84
C CYS A 248 -9.05 -5.59 4.12
N MET A 249 -8.62 -6.75 4.65
CA MET A 249 -9.08 -8.04 4.13
C MET A 249 -10.58 -8.15 4.34
N GLU A 250 -11.27 -8.74 3.37
CA GLU A 250 -12.73 -8.85 3.41
C GLU A 250 -13.21 -9.63 4.65
N GLU A 251 -12.41 -10.61 5.09
CA GLU A 251 -12.70 -11.44 6.26
C GLU A 251 -12.50 -10.69 7.60
N ASN A 252 -11.78 -9.56 7.61
CA ASN A 252 -11.54 -8.79 8.83
C ASN A 252 -12.68 -7.79 9.09
N THR A 253 -13.85 -8.35 9.41
CA THR A 253 -15.10 -7.60 9.66
C THR A 253 -14.93 -6.49 10.71
N LYS A 254 -14.14 -6.73 11.77
CA LYS A 254 -13.89 -5.72 12.81
C LYS A 254 -13.19 -4.47 12.27
N ALA A 255 -12.18 -4.63 11.43
CA ALA A 255 -11.46 -3.51 10.85
C ALA A 255 -12.27 -2.81 9.74
N ASN A 256 -13.01 -3.58 8.93
CA ASN A 256 -13.96 -3.02 7.94
C ASN A 256 -15.01 -2.13 8.63
N ASN A 257 -15.67 -2.64 9.67
CA ASN A 257 -16.67 -1.90 10.43
C ASN A 257 -16.09 -0.66 11.11
N LEU A 258 -14.84 -0.71 11.59
CA LEU A 258 -14.17 0.45 12.16
C LEU A 258 -13.94 1.54 11.12
N LEU A 259 -13.47 1.20 9.92
CA LEU A 259 -13.26 2.17 8.84
C LEU A 259 -14.58 2.81 8.41
N GLU A 260 -15.63 2.01 8.23
CA GLU A 260 -16.97 2.49 7.87
C GLU A 260 -17.57 3.39 8.97
N LYS A 261 -17.43 3.01 10.24
CA LYS A 261 -17.83 3.85 11.39
C LYS A 261 -17.15 5.23 11.37
N LEU A 262 -15.91 5.29 10.89
CA LEU A 262 -15.14 6.54 10.79
C LEU A 262 -15.40 7.32 9.50
N GLY A 263 -16.39 6.92 8.70
CA GLY A 263 -16.78 7.64 7.48
C GLY A 263 -15.91 7.35 6.28
N PHE A 264 -15.05 6.32 6.32
CA PHE A 264 -14.36 5.87 5.13
C PHE A 264 -15.33 5.10 4.23
N SER A 265 -15.29 5.41 2.93
CA SER A 265 -16.09 4.72 1.92
C SER A 265 -15.26 3.64 1.24
N ASN A 266 -15.82 2.44 1.05
CA ASN A 266 -15.20 1.45 0.16
C ASN A 266 -15.30 1.93 -1.30
N VAL A 267 -14.16 2.17 -1.93
CA VAL A 267 -14.08 2.69 -3.31
C VAL A 267 -13.55 1.66 -4.31
N LEU A 268 -12.93 0.57 -3.85
CA LEU A 268 -12.37 -0.45 -4.74
C LEU A 268 -12.24 -1.79 -4.01
N ASN A 269 -12.69 -2.86 -4.68
CA ASN A 269 -12.39 -4.23 -4.27
C ASN A 269 -11.21 -4.75 -5.10
N VAL A 270 -10.23 -5.34 -4.44
CA VAL A 270 -9.00 -5.85 -5.04
C VAL A 270 -8.68 -7.25 -4.55
N GLU A 271 -7.87 -7.98 -5.30
CA GLU A 271 -7.38 -9.30 -4.95
C GLU A 271 -5.86 -9.28 -4.78
N TRP A 272 -5.39 -10.08 -3.82
CA TRP A 272 -3.99 -10.40 -3.63
C TRP A 272 -3.79 -11.85 -4.04
N LEU A 273 -2.98 -12.06 -5.08
CA LEU A 273 -2.74 -13.37 -5.67
C LEU A 273 -1.35 -13.85 -5.28
N LYS A 274 -1.25 -15.02 -4.65
CA LYS A 274 0.02 -15.74 -4.49
C LYS A 274 0.12 -16.79 -5.59
N LEU A 275 1.09 -16.61 -6.47
CA LEU A 275 1.41 -17.52 -7.55
C LEU A 275 2.62 -18.36 -7.18
N VAL A 276 2.54 -19.64 -7.48
CA VAL A 276 3.65 -20.58 -7.36
C VAL A 276 3.94 -21.21 -8.73
N PRO A 277 5.22 -21.49 -9.03
CA PRO A 277 5.58 -22.31 -10.18
C PRO A 277 4.92 -23.68 -10.05
N CYS A 278 4.58 -24.28 -11.19
CA CYS A 278 4.19 -25.69 -11.23
C CYS A 278 5.42 -26.60 -11.14
#